data_AF-A0A6P6SI35-F1
#
_entry.id   AF-A0A6P6SI35-F1
#
_cell.length_a   1.000
_cell.length_b   1.000
_cell.length_c   1.000
_cell.angle_alpha   90.00
_cell.angle_beta   90.00
_cell.angle_gamma   90.00
#
_symmetry.space_group_name_H-M   'P 1'
#
loop_
_entity.id
_entity.type
_entity.pdbx_description
1 polymer ?
#
loop_
_entity_poly.entity_id
_entity_poly.type
_entity_poly.pdbx_seq_one_letter_code
_entity_poly.pdbx_strand_id
1 'polypeptide(L)'
;MAQAIEVATKIANGELETGRGLNQIGTLKQARDTHWSSHLDSISSLLKMFNATWVVLSNIAVDGGSYSQRGDANFVLNQLLSFKFVFTLHLMKDIVEITHLFCIALQRKSQDILNAKYLVSSTTKLLKNFRDSGWDDFLISVEHYYRMDIFLATIDYQLQELHSRFNDHTVELFVLSTALDPRNGFMLFKIDDICKLAEKFYLNDFMEQELVRLRIELQHFELDIPNHHELQELSGIMSYVKTW
;
A
#
# COMPACT_ATOMS: atom_id res chain seq x y z
N MET A 1 -17.57 7.73 -13.47
CA MET A 1 -18.86 7.53 -12.76
C MET A 1 -18.62 7.12 -11.30
N ALA A 2 -17.77 6.11 -11.02
CA ALA A 2 -17.45 5.65 -9.66
C ALA A 2 -16.81 6.72 -8.75
N GLN A 3 -15.79 7.46 -9.23
CA GLN A 3 -15.17 8.56 -8.47
C GLN A 3 -16.16 9.68 -8.10
N ALA A 4 -17.13 9.99 -8.96
CA ALA A 4 -18.12 11.01 -8.69
C ALA A 4 -19.11 10.57 -7.60
N ILE A 5 -19.43 9.28 -7.56
CA ILE A 5 -20.26 8.69 -6.51
C ILE A 5 -19.49 8.67 -5.19
N GLU A 6 -18.23 8.23 -5.20
CA GLU A 6 -17.38 8.17 -4.00
C GLU A 6 -17.20 9.57 -3.36
N VAL A 7 -16.91 10.58 -4.18
CA VAL A 7 -16.80 11.98 -3.73
C VAL A 7 -18.13 12.49 -3.17
N ALA A 8 -19.27 12.15 -3.81
CA ALA A 8 -20.59 12.53 -3.31
C ALA A 8 -20.92 11.87 -1.96
N THR A 9 -20.56 10.60 -1.75
CA THR A 9 -20.70 9.94 -0.44
C THR A 9 -19.83 10.57 0.64
N LYS A 10 -18.57 10.91 0.33
CA LYS A 10 -17.66 11.54 1.30
C LYS A 10 -18.11 12.95 1.69
N ILE A 11 -18.72 13.70 0.77
CA ILE A 11 -19.36 14.98 1.08
C ILE A 11 -20.61 14.76 1.95
N ALA A 12 -21.44 13.77 1.64
CA ALA A 12 -22.66 13.47 2.39
C ALA A 12 -22.39 12.99 3.83
N ASN A 13 -21.27 12.30 4.05
CA ASN A 13 -20.82 11.83 5.36
C ASN A 13 -20.10 12.91 6.18
N GLY A 14 -19.89 14.11 5.63
CA GLY A 14 -19.17 15.20 6.30
C GLY A 14 -17.64 15.01 6.35
N GLU A 15 -17.10 14.06 5.59
CA GLU A 15 -15.65 13.81 5.50
C GLU A 15 -14.94 14.79 4.56
N LEU A 16 -15.69 15.43 3.65
CA LEU A 16 -15.16 16.42 2.71
C LEU A 16 -15.98 17.71 2.74
N GLU A 17 -15.31 18.84 2.99
CA GLU A 17 -15.93 20.17 2.90
C GLU A 17 -15.85 20.75 1.47
N THR A 18 -16.92 21.39 1.01
CA THR A 18 -16.95 22.00 -0.32
C THR A 18 -16.49 23.45 -0.28
N GLY A 19 -15.30 23.73 -0.82
CA GLY A 19 -14.77 25.09 -0.98
C GLY A 19 -13.35 25.08 -1.51
N ARG A 20 -12.91 26.16 -2.17
CA ARG A 20 -11.57 26.22 -2.76
C ARG A 20 -10.52 26.29 -1.64
N GLY A 21 -9.76 25.20 -1.47
CA GLY A 21 -8.74 25.07 -0.42
C GLY A 21 -9.20 24.32 0.84
N LEU A 22 -10.49 23.99 0.95
CA LEU A 22 -10.98 23.12 2.01
C LEU A 22 -10.56 21.67 1.71
N ASN A 23 -10.10 20.95 2.74
CA ASN A 23 -9.45 19.63 2.68
C ASN A 23 -7.99 19.59 2.17
N GLN A 24 -7.30 20.74 2.06
CA GLN A 24 -5.84 20.75 1.83
C GLN A 24 -5.07 20.52 3.13
N ILE A 25 -4.29 19.44 3.20
CA ILE A 25 -3.38 19.17 4.33
C ILE A 25 -2.14 20.10 4.30
N GLY A 26 -1.84 20.70 3.14
CA GLY A 26 -0.75 21.65 2.94
C GLY A 26 -0.43 21.86 1.46
N THR A 27 0.58 22.69 1.16
CA THR A 27 1.08 22.91 -0.21
C THR A 27 2.58 22.64 -0.28
N LEU A 28 3.02 22.03 -1.36
CA LEU A 28 4.44 21.86 -1.65
C LEU A 28 5.05 23.25 -1.93
N LYS A 29 5.97 23.68 -1.08
CA LYS A 29 6.65 24.97 -1.25
C LYS A 29 7.69 24.86 -2.38
N GLN A 30 7.70 25.83 -3.27
CA GLN A 30 8.71 25.91 -4.34
C GLN A 30 10.05 26.36 -3.76
N ALA A 31 11.10 25.58 -3.99
CA ALA A 31 12.47 26.01 -3.73
C ALA A 31 12.81 27.17 -4.68
N ARG A 32 13.34 28.27 -4.13
CA ARG A 32 13.83 29.42 -4.91
C ARG A 32 15.34 29.52 -4.72
N ASP A 33 16.05 29.80 -5.81
CA ASP A 33 17.53 29.77 -5.88
C ASP A 33 18.25 30.74 -4.92
N THR A 34 17.53 31.63 -4.24
CA THR A 34 18.09 32.75 -3.47
C THR A 34 18.06 32.58 -1.96
N HIS A 35 17.46 31.52 -1.39
CA HIS A 35 17.43 31.39 0.06
C HIS A 35 17.35 29.94 0.56
N TRP A 36 18.31 29.52 1.40
CA TRP A 36 18.36 28.21 2.06
C TRP A 36 17.06 27.86 2.80
N SER A 37 16.35 28.86 3.33
CA SER A 37 15.05 28.62 3.99
C SER A 37 14.01 28.06 3.03
N SER A 38 14.04 28.44 1.74
CA SER A 38 13.07 27.96 0.75
C SER A 38 13.32 26.50 0.38
N HIS A 39 14.59 26.09 0.36
CA HIS A 39 14.96 24.69 0.18
C HIS A 39 14.54 23.86 1.41
N LEU A 40 14.84 24.34 2.62
CA LEU A 40 14.41 23.67 3.86
C LEU A 40 12.88 23.53 3.93
N ASP A 41 12.18 24.60 3.58
CA ASP A 41 10.73 24.66 3.48
C ASP A 41 10.18 23.65 2.47
N SER A 42 10.78 23.56 1.29
CA SER A 42 10.37 22.63 0.23
C SER A 42 10.58 21.17 0.65
N ILE A 43 11.75 20.85 1.21
CA ILE A 43 12.08 19.52 1.73
C ILE A 43 11.13 19.14 2.86
N SER A 44 10.89 20.06 3.79
CA SER A 44 9.99 19.83 4.93
C SER A 44 8.54 19.63 4.48
N SER A 45 8.07 20.40 3.49
CA SER A 45 6.74 20.21 2.90
C SER A 45 6.63 18.85 2.22
N LEU A 46 7.63 18.42 1.44
CA LEU A 46 7.61 17.12 0.77
C LEU A 46 7.55 15.97 1.77
N LEU A 47 8.37 16.00 2.83
CA LEU A 47 8.35 14.99 3.89
C LEU A 47 6.99 14.92 4.60
N LYS A 48 6.40 16.08 4.93
CA LYS A 48 5.07 16.15 5.56
C LYS A 48 3.94 15.66 4.65
N MET A 49 4.07 15.89 3.35
CA MET A 49 3.06 15.52 2.35
C MET A 49 3.35 14.17 1.69
N PHE A 50 4.31 13.39 2.19
CA PHE A 50 4.78 12.20 1.50
C PHE A 50 3.66 11.17 1.28
N ASN A 51 2.92 10.82 2.33
CA ASN A 51 1.80 9.88 2.24
C ASN A 51 0.69 10.38 1.30
N ALA A 52 0.29 11.65 1.42
CA ALA A 52 -0.71 12.23 0.51
C ALA A 52 -0.25 12.21 -0.95
N THR A 53 1.03 12.49 -1.18
CA THR A 53 1.66 12.46 -2.52
C THR A 53 1.69 11.03 -3.07
N TRP A 54 2.04 10.06 -2.24
CA TRP A 54 2.03 8.63 -2.56
C TRP A 54 0.64 8.16 -2.99
N VAL A 55 -0.40 8.48 -2.21
CA VAL A 55 -1.79 8.10 -2.51
C VAL A 55 -2.25 8.70 -3.84
N VAL A 56 -2.03 10.00 -4.06
CA VAL A 56 -2.43 10.66 -5.30
C VAL A 56 -1.75 10.05 -6.51
N LEU A 57 -0.43 9.85 -6.44
CA LEU A 57 0.31 9.27 -7.55
C LEU A 57 -0.06 7.80 -7.78
N SER A 58 -0.31 7.02 -6.72
CA SER A 58 -0.75 5.62 -6.84
C SER A 58 -2.09 5.53 -7.56
N ASN A 59 -3.04 6.39 -7.20
CA ASN A 59 -4.33 6.47 -7.86
C ASN A 59 -4.17 6.86 -9.35
N ILE A 60 -3.28 7.80 -9.67
CA ILE A 60 -3.01 8.18 -11.08
C ILE A 60 -2.33 7.03 -11.83
N ALA A 61 -1.44 6.27 -11.20
CA ALA A 61 -0.76 5.13 -11.82
C ALA A 61 -1.75 4.01 -12.21
N VAL A 62 -2.80 3.80 -11.42
CA VAL A 62 -3.85 2.80 -11.68
C VAL A 62 -4.93 3.36 -12.62
N ASP A 63 -5.52 4.50 -12.27
CA ASP A 63 -6.75 5.02 -12.87
C ASP A 63 -6.54 6.23 -13.79
N GLY A 64 -5.29 6.58 -14.10
CA GLY A 64 -4.96 7.76 -14.91
C GLY A 64 -5.73 7.81 -16.24
N GLY A 65 -6.14 9.00 -16.66
CA GLY A 65 -6.97 9.21 -17.85
C GLY A 65 -6.28 8.86 -19.17
N SER A 66 -4.96 8.69 -19.16
CA SER A 66 -4.16 8.28 -20.31
C SER A 66 -3.02 7.35 -19.91
N TYR A 67 -2.51 6.57 -20.86
CA TYR A 67 -1.34 5.73 -20.65
C TYR A 67 -0.10 6.54 -20.25
N SER A 68 0.10 7.73 -20.83
CA SER A 68 1.21 8.63 -20.47
C SER A 68 1.12 9.04 -19.00
N GLN A 69 -0.05 9.48 -18.53
CA GLN A 69 -0.23 9.88 -17.14
C GLN A 69 0.06 8.74 -16.16
N ARG A 70 -0.40 7.52 -16.48
CA ARG A 70 -0.12 6.33 -15.67
C ARG A 70 1.38 6.03 -15.64
N GLY A 71 2.04 6.09 -16.79
CA GLY A 71 3.48 5.89 -16.93
C GLY A 71 4.29 6.93 -16.15
N ASP A 72 3.95 8.20 -16.28
CA ASP A 72 4.60 9.32 -15.58
C ASP A 72 4.42 9.19 -14.06
N ALA A 73 3.20 8.92 -13.60
CA ALA A 73 2.93 8.73 -12.18
C ALA A 73 3.70 7.55 -11.61
N ASN A 74 3.73 6.41 -12.31
CA ASN A 74 4.48 5.23 -11.89
C ASN A 74 5.99 5.50 -11.87
N PHE A 75 6.52 6.23 -12.85
CA PHE A 75 7.92 6.64 -12.86
C PHE A 75 8.25 7.54 -11.65
N VAL A 76 7.43 8.56 -11.37
CA VAL A 76 7.64 9.45 -10.24
C VAL A 76 7.54 8.71 -8.91
N LEU A 77 6.58 7.77 -8.75
CA LEU A 77 6.49 6.91 -7.57
C LEU A 77 7.77 6.11 -7.33
N ASN A 78 8.30 5.46 -8.38
CA ASN A 78 9.53 4.68 -8.29
C ASN A 78 10.72 5.55 -7.87
N GLN A 79 10.79 6.79 -8.38
CA GLN A 79 11.83 7.73 -8.00
C GLN A 79 11.66 8.20 -6.54
N LEU A 80 10.45 8.54 -6.12
CA LEU A 80 10.13 9.00 -4.75
C LEU A 80 10.41 7.93 -3.70
N LEU A 81 10.18 6.66 -4.02
CA LEU A 81 10.46 5.55 -3.10
C LEU A 81 11.91 5.08 -3.11
N SER A 82 12.68 5.46 -4.13
CA SER A 82 14.05 4.98 -4.27
C SER A 82 14.88 5.34 -3.04
N PHE A 83 15.67 4.38 -2.55
CA PHE A 83 16.61 4.59 -1.44
C PHE A 83 17.43 5.86 -1.63
N LYS A 84 17.96 6.03 -2.85
CA LYS A 84 18.77 7.18 -3.22
C LYS A 84 18.03 8.51 -3.01
N PHE A 85 16.77 8.61 -3.44
CA PHE A 85 16.01 9.85 -3.30
C PHE A 85 15.71 10.15 -1.83
N VAL A 86 15.12 9.21 -1.09
CA VAL A 86 14.73 9.42 0.31
C VAL A 86 15.95 9.70 1.19
N PHE A 87 17.03 8.94 0.99
CA PHE A 87 18.30 9.17 1.70
C PHE A 87 18.84 10.58 1.42
N THR A 88 18.88 10.98 0.14
CA THR A 88 19.37 12.31 -0.25
C THR A 88 18.48 13.42 0.33
N LEU A 89 17.15 13.21 0.34
CA LEU A 89 16.20 14.18 0.87
C LEU A 89 16.40 14.42 2.37
N HIS A 90 16.56 13.34 3.15
CA HIS A 90 16.84 13.43 4.59
C HIS A 90 18.23 14.02 4.86
N LEU A 91 19.24 13.61 4.10
CA LEU A 91 20.59 14.16 4.23
C LEU A 91 20.61 15.67 3.96
N MET A 92 19.90 16.11 2.92
CA MET A 92 19.76 17.52 2.59
C MET A 92 19.00 18.27 3.68
N LYS A 93 17.95 17.68 4.27
CA LYS A 93 17.19 18.30 5.37
C LYS A 93 18.14 18.68 6.51
N ASP A 94 18.92 17.73 7.02
CA ASP A 94 19.75 17.94 8.20
C ASP A 94 20.90 18.93 7.93
N ILE A 95 21.55 18.83 6.75
CA ILE A 95 22.62 19.76 6.36
C ILE A 95 22.08 21.18 6.15
N VAL A 96 20.93 21.32 5.47
CA VAL A 96 20.33 22.64 5.21
C VAL A 96 19.77 23.23 6.50
N GLU A 97 19.27 22.43 7.44
CA GLU A 97 18.81 22.90 8.75
C GLU A 97 19.98 23.50 9.56
N ILE A 98 21.14 22.84 9.60
CA ILE A 98 22.35 23.39 10.24
C ILE A 98 22.76 24.72 9.62
N THR A 99 22.83 24.80 8.28
CA THR A 99 23.24 26.03 7.60
C THR A 99 22.18 27.14 7.70
N HIS A 100 20.90 26.78 7.78
CA HIS A 100 19.80 27.72 7.97
C HIS A 100 19.84 28.38 9.36
N LEU A 101 20.05 27.60 10.42
CA LEU A 101 20.21 28.12 11.78
C LEU A 101 21.41 29.07 11.89
N PHE A 102 22.50 28.73 11.21
CA PHE A 102 23.67 29.61 11.10
C PHE A 102 23.33 30.94 10.40
N CYS A 103 22.62 30.90 9.27
CA CYS A 103 22.18 32.11 8.58
C CYS A 103 21.29 33.00 9.46
N ILE A 104 20.33 32.39 10.17
CA ILE A 104 19.46 33.12 11.12
C ILE A 104 20.31 33.78 12.22
N ALA A 105 21.25 33.04 12.81
CA ALA A 105 22.09 33.56 13.88
C ALA A 105 22.98 34.73 13.42
N LEU A 106 23.55 34.64 12.20
CA LEU A 106 24.36 35.71 11.61
C LEU A 106 23.56 36.98 11.29
N GLN A 107 22.29 36.84 10.91
CA GLN A 107 21.44 37.97 10.51
C GLN A 107 20.92 38.79 11.70
N ARG A 108 21.24 38.41 12.95
CA ARG A 108 20.83 39.16 14.15
C ARG A 108 21.51 40.52 14.20
N LYS A 109 20.74 41.59 14.45
CA LYS A 109 21.25 42.98 14.51
C LYS A 109 22.31 43.20 15.61
N SER A 110 22.33 42.37 16.64
CA SER A 110 23.28 42.43 17.75
C SER A 110 24.63 41.75 17.45
N GLN A 111 24.82 41.23 16.24
CA GLN A 111 26.00 40.43 15.92
C GLN A 111 27.23 41.31 15.69
N ASP A 112 28.33 40.99 16.38
CA ASP A 112 29.65 41.56 16.11
C ASP A 112 30.58 40.54 15.44
N ILE A 113 31.76 41.01 15.00
CA ILE A 113 32.74 40.21 14.26
C ILE A 113 33.26 39.03 15.09
N LEU A 114 33.44 39.19 16.41
CA LEU A 114 33.94 38.12 17.27
C LEU A 114 32.87 37.02 17.39
N ASN A 115 31.62 37.40 17.64
CA ASN A 115 30.50 36.48 17.70
C ASN A 115 30.26 35.79 16.35
N ALA A 116 30.39 36.48 15.23
CA ALA A 116 30.31 35.88 13.90
C ALA A 116 31.40 34.82 13.67
N LYS A 117 32.65 35.08 14.08
CA LYS A 117 33.74 34.09 14.04
C LYS A 117 33.42 32.84 14.87
N TYR A 118 32.84 33.00 16.05
CA TYR A 118 32.40 31.87 16.87
C TYR A 118 31.28 31.08 16.20
N LEU A 119 30.28 31.74 15.60
CA LEU A 119 29.22 31.05 14.85
C LEU A 119 29.78 30.21 13.69
N VAL A 120 30.72 30.74 12.92
CA VAL A 120 31.38 29.99 11.83
C VAL A 120 32.10 28.76 12.38
N SER A 121 32.86 28.91 13.47
CA SER A 121 33.61 27.82 14.08
C SER A 121 32.69 26.74 14.64
N SER A 122 31.61 27.13 15.33
CA SER A 122 30.61 26.22 15.90
C SER A 122 29.83 25.47 14.80
N THR A 123 29.39 26.17 13.76
CA THR A 123 28.66 25.55 12.62
C THR A 123 29.56 24.58 11.87
N THR A 124 30.83 24.94 11.66
CA THR A 124 31.83 24.05 11.06
C THR A 124 32.03 22.79 11.90
N LYS A 125 32.06 22.94 13.23
CA LYS A 125 32.18 21.80 14.15
C LYS A 125 30.95 20.89 14.06
N LEU A 126 29.73 21.44 13.99
CA LEU A 126 28.51 20.65 13.83
C LEU A 126 28.52 19.83 12.54
N LEU A 127 28.89 20.44 11.40
CA LEU A 127 28.97 19.73 10.12
C LEU A 127 30.03 18.62 10.13
N LYS A 128 31.19 18.87 10.78
CA LYS A 128 32.22 17.83 10.95
C LYS A 128 31.75 16.69 11.84
N ASN A 129 31.12 17.00 12.96
CA ASN A 129 30.57 15.98 13.86
C ASN A 129 29.52 15.13 13.14
N PHE A 130 28.62 15.75 12.38
CA PHE A 130 27.63 15.03 11.56
C PHE A 130 28.32 14.09 10.57
N ARG A 131 29.35 14.57 9.85
CA ARG A 131 30.13 13.77 8.89
C ARG A 131 30.94 12.63 9.54
N ASP A 132 31.53 12.86 10.71
CA ASP A 132 32.54 11.96 11.29
C ASP A 132 31.91 10.93 12.23
N SER A 133 30.83 11.28 12.93
CA SER A 133 30.19 10.41 13.93
C SER A 133 28.65 10.44 13.93
N GLY A 134 28.01 11.27 13.12
CA GLY A 134 26.55 11.42 13.08
C GLY A 134 25.82 10.41 12.20
N TRP A 135 26.54 9.54 11.49
CA TRP A 135 25.95 8.60 10.52
C TRP A 135 25.00 7.59 11.15
N ASP A 136 25.33 7.03 12.32
CA ASP A 136 24.51 5.97 12.93
C ASP A 136 23.14 6.50 13.34
N ASP A 137 23.10 7.64 14.05
CA ASP A 137 21.85 8.31 14.43
C ASP A 137 21.03 8.73 13.21
N PHE A 138 21.70 9.25 12.17
CA PHE A 138 21.06 9.62 10.91
C PHE A 138 20.43 8.41 10.21
N LEU A 139 21.15 7.29 10.11
CA LEU A 139 20.67 6.07 9.48
C LEU A 139 19.48 5.47 10.22
N ILE A 140 19.49 5.50 11.56
CA ILE A 140 18.33 5.06 12.37
C ILE A 140 17.10 5.90 12.05
N SER A 141 17.26 7.22 11.92
CA SER A 141 16.17 8.14 11.55
C SER A 141 15.60 7.82 10.15
N VAL A 142 16.49 7.63 9.16
CA VAL A 142 16.08 7.29 7.79
C VAL A 142 15.43 5.90 7.72
N GLU A 143 15.95 4.92 8.44
CA GLU A 143 15.35 3.58 8.52
C GLU A 143 13.96 3.63 9.13
N HIS A 144 13.79 4.39 10.22
CA HIS A 144 12.49 4.55 10.87
C HIS A 144 11.46 5.16 9.93
N TYR A 145 11.84 6.20 9.18
CA TYR A 145 11.00 6.79 8.13
C TYR A 145 10.60 5.75 7.07
N TYR A 146 11.58 4.98 6.57
CA TYR A 146 11.31 3.90 5.62
C TYR A 146 10.32 2.86 6.14
N ARG A 147 10.48 2.43 7.40
CA ARG A 147 9.58 1.46 8.03
C ARG A 147 8.17 2.03 8.16
N MET A 148 8.03 3.21 8.76
CA MET A 148 6.73 3.77 9.08
C MET A 148 5.95 4.27 7.86
N ASP A 149 6.61 4.97 6.95
CA ASP A 149 5.92 5.68 5.87
C ASP A 149 5.89 4.93 4.53
N ILE A 150 6.86 4.04 4.28
CA ILE A 150 7.00 3.36 2.99
C ILE A 150 6.64 1.87 3.10
N PHE A 151 7.31 1.13 3.99
CA PHE A 151 7.12 -0.31 4.09
C PHE A 151 5.74 -0.68 4.63
N LEU A 152 5.31 -0.07 5.75
CA LEU A 152 3.97 -0.33 6.30
C LEU A 152 2.87 0.04 5.31
N ALA A 153 2.94 1.23 4.70
CA ALA A 153 1.96 1.64 3.69
C ALA A 153 1.90 0.69 2.48
N THR A 154 3.04 0.15 2.04
CA THR A 154 3.09 -0.83 0.96
C THR A 154 2.45 -2.16 1.38
N ILE A 155 2.73 -2.64 2.59
CA ILE A 155 2.14 -3.87 3.14
C ILE A 155 0.63 -3.70 3.32
N ASP A 156 0.20 -2.60 3.92
CA ASP A 156 -1.22 -2.29 4.15
C ASP A 156 -1.98 -2.24 2.83
N TYR A 157 -1.39 -1.63 1.78
CA TYR A 157 -1.98 -1.64 0.44
C TYR A 157 -2.11 -3.07 -0.12
N GLN A 158 -1.08 -3.90 0.00
CA GLN A 158 -1.14 -5.29 -0.47
C GLN A 158 -2.16 -6.13 0.32
N LEU A 159 -2.25 -5.91 1.64
CA LEU A 159 -3.27 -6.55 2.48
C LEU A 159 -4.68 -6.13 2.05
N GLN A 160 -4.90 -4.83 1.82
CA GLN A 160 -6.17 -4.32 1.35
C GLN A 160 -6.56 -4.90 -0.02
N GLU A 161 -5.62 -4.95 -0.96
CA GLU A 161 -5.85 -5.54 -2.29
C GLU A 161 -6.19 -7.04 -2.18
N LEU A 162 -5.49 -7.77 -1.31
CA LEU A 162 -5.76 -9.19 -1.07
C LEU A 162 -7.15 -9.38 -0.45
N HIS A 163 -7.51 -8.60 0.57
CA HIS A 163 -8.84 -8.63 1.20
C HIS A 163 -9.96 -8.25 0.22
N SER A 164 -9.70 -7.33 -0.70
CA SER A 164 -10.65 -6.94 -1.74
C SER A 164 -10.89 -8.08 -2.74
N ARG A 165 -9.82 -8.73 -3.22
CA ARG A 165 -9.88 -9.85 -4.17
C ARG A 165 -10.43 -11.14 -3.54
N PHE A 166 -10.09 -11.38 -2.28
CA PHE A 166 -10.49 -12.55 -1.51
C PHE A 166 -11.31 -12.11 -0.31
N ASN A 167 -12.46 -11.50 -0.58
CA ASN A 167 -13.40 -11.13 0.46
C ASN A 167 -13.99 -12.40 1.12
N ASP A 168 -14.71 -12.21 2.22
CA ASP A 168 -15.30 -13.32 3.00
C ASP A 168 -16.12 -14.28 2.13
N HIS A 169 -16.81 -13.76 1.10
CA HIS A 169 -17.60 -14.56 0.19
C HIS A 169 -16.72 -15.44 -0.72
N THR A 170 -15.66 -14.90 -1.30
CA THR A 170 -14.69 -15.67 -2.10
C THR A 170 -13.92 -16.69 -1.26
N VAL A 171 -13.58 -16.34 -0.01
CA VAL A 171 -12.93 -17.29 0.91
C VAL A 171 -13.87 -18.44 1.26
N GLU A 172 -15.14 -18.15 1.56
CA GLU A 172 -16.15 -19.17 1.81
C GLU A 172 -16.38 -20.08 0.60
N LEU A 173 -16.41 -19.51 -0.62
CA LEU A 173 -16.45 -20.29 -1.86
C LEU A 173 -15.33 -21.32 -1.90
N PHE A 174 -14.08 -20.90 -1.62
CA PHE A 174 -12.93 -21.81 -1.63
C PHE A 174 -13.01 -22.87 -0.54
N VAL A 175 -13.44 -22.49 0.68
CA VAL A 175 -13.60 -23.43 1.79
C VAL A 175 -14.61 -24.51 1.42
N LEU A 176 -15.78 -24.14 0.90
CA LEU A 176 -16.79 -25.13 0.47
C LEU A 176 -16.29 -25.96 -0.74
N SER A 177 -15.58 -25.34 -1.68
CA SER A 177 -15.01 -26.05 -2.84
C SER A 177 -13.97 -27.09 -2.45
N THR A 178 -13.38 -27.02 -1.24
CA THR A 178 -12.45 -28.07 -0.77
C THR A 178 -13.12 -29.44 -0.62
N ALA A 179 -14.45 -29.49 -0.46
CA ALA A 179 -15.20 -30.74 -0.44
C ALA A 179 -15.20 -31.48 -1.80
N LEU A 180 -14.81 -30.81 -2.88
CA LEU A 180 -14.65 -31.37 -4.23
C LEU A 180 -13.21 -31.78 -4.53
N ASP A 181 -12.28 -31.66 -3.58
CA ASP A 181 -10.88 -32.02 -3.78
C ASP A 181 -10.74 -33.55 -3.91
N PRO A 182 -10.30 -34.07 -5.07
CA PRO A 182 -10.25 -35.51 -5.29
C PRO A 182 -9.05 -36.18 -4.61
N ARG A 183 -8.10 -35.39 -4.07
CA ARG A 183 -6.88 -35.93 -3.45
C ARG A 183 -7.19 -36.87 -2.30
N ASN A 184 -6.36 -37.91 -2.19
CA ASN A 184 -6.46 -38.93 -1.15
C ASN A 184 -7.86 -39.58 -1.09
N GLY A 185 -8.44 -39.87 -2.25
CA GLY A 185 -9.76 -40.49 -2.34
C GLY A 185 -10.87 -39.64 -1.76
N PHE A 186 -10.88 -38.33 -2.07
CA PHE A 186 -11.90 -37.39 -1.61
C PHE A 186 -11.99 -37.26 -0.07
N MET A 187 -10.85 -37.27 0.63
CA MET A 187 -10.80 -37.21 2.10
C MET A 187 -11.57 -36.03 2.73
N LEU A 188 -11.68 -34.91 2.02
CA LEU A 188 -12.38 -33.70 2.50
C LEU A 188 -13.86 -33.65 2.12
N PHE A 189 -14.37 -34.67 1.43
CA PHE A 189 -15.73 -34.71 0.92
C PHE A 189 -16.77 -34.58 2.03
N LYS A 190 -17.67 -33.62 1.84
CA LYS A 190 -18.77 -33.31 2.76
C LYS A 190 -19.97 -32.88 1.96
N ILE A 191 -21.01 -33.69 1.99
CA ILE A 191 -22.26 -33.45 1.24
C ILE A 191 -22.85 -32.09 1.59
N ASP A 192 -22.89 -31.74 2.88
CA ASP A 192 -23.46 -30.46 3.32
C ASP A 192 -22.69 -29.25 2.78
N ASP A 193 -21.37 -29.34 2.63
CA ASP A 193 -20.56 -28.24 2.11
C ASP A 193 -20.76 -28.09 0.59
N ILE A 194 -20.93 -29.20 -0.15
CA ILE A 194 -21.25 -29.18 -1.58
C ILE A 194 -22.68 -28.67 -1.84
N CYS A 195 -23.66 -29.07 -1.03
CA CYS A 195 -25.02 -28.53 -1.12
C CYS A 195 -25.03 -27.03 -0.83
N LYS A 196 -24.35 -26.58 0.23
CA LYS A 196 -24.20 -25.14 0.53
C LYS A 196 -23.48 -24.38 -0.59
N LEU A 197 -22.49 -25.00 -1.24
CA LEU A 197 -21.80 -24.42 -2.38
C LEU A 197 -22.78 -24.15 -3.53
N ALA A 198 -23.56 -25.17 -3.92
CA ALA A 198 -24.55 -25.06 -4.98
C ALA A 198 -25.64 -24.02 -4.62
N GLU A 199 -26.19 -24.12 -3.41
CA GLU A 199 -27.23 -23.21 -2.90
C GLU A 199 -26.77 -21.75 -2.83
N LYS A 200 -25.53 -21.48 -2.40
CA LYS A 200 -25.08 -20.11 -2.10
C LYS A 200 -24.36 -19.42 -3.26
N PHE A 201 -23.66 -20.18 -4.11
CA PHE A 201 -22.78 -19.62 -5.15
C PHE A 201 -23.22 -19.94 -6.58
N TYR A 202 -24.10 -20.92 -6.77
CA TYR A 202 -24.58 -21.38 -8.10
C TYR A 202 -26.11 -21.31 -8.20
N LEU A 203 -26.72 -20.25 -7.63
CA LEU A 203 -28.17 -20.04 -7.54
C LEU A 203 -28.92 -20.10 -8.90
N ASN A 204 -28.25 -19.77 -10.00
CA ASN A 204 -28.86 -19.77 -11.33
C ASN A 204 -28.72 -21.12 -12.05
N ASP A 205 -27.86 -22.01 -11.55
CA ASP A 205 -27.56 -23.29 -12.20
C ASP A 205 -28.42 -24.44 -11.66
N PHE A 206 -29.06 -24.24 -10.51
CA PHE A 206 -29.89 -25.26 -9.85
C PHE A 206 -31.25 -24.72 -9.44
N MET A 207 -32.30 -25.46 -9.78
CA MET A 207 -33.62 -25.30 -9.18
C MET A 207 -33.69 -26.01 -7.81
N GLU A 208 -34.64 -25.63 -6.95
CA GLU A 208 -34.79 -26.22 -5.60
C GLU A 208 -34.95 -27.76 -5.63
N GLN A 209 -35.68 -28.29 -6.61
CA GLN A 209 -35.83 -29.74 -6.79
C GLN A 209 -34.53 -30.42 -7.24
N GLU A 210 -33.68 -29.72 -8.01
CA GLU A 210 -32.39 -30.22 -8.45
C GLU A 210 -31.38 -30.25 -7.31
N LEU A 211 -31.46 -29.34 -6.34
CA LEU A 211 -30.65 -29.38 -5.12
C LEU A 211 -31.00 -30.57 -4.23
N VAL A 212 -32.29 -30.90 -4.09
CA VAL A 212 -32.73 -32.11 -3.37
C VAL A 212 -32.19 -33.37 -4.06
N ARG A 213 -32.25 -33.40 -5.40
CA ARG A 213 -31.70 -34.50 -6.19
C ARG A 213 -30.18 -34.59 -6.07
N LEU A 214 -29.47 -33.47 -6.13
CA LEU A 214 -28.02 -33.38 -5.96
C LEU A 214 -27.59 -34.02 -4.64
N ARG A 215 -28.29 -33.73 -3.54
CA ARG A 215 -27.99 -34.35 -2.23
C ARG A 215 -28.11 -35.87 -2.27
N ILE A 216 -29.14 -36.40 -2.93
CA ILE A 216 -29.33 -37.85 -3.08
C ILE A 216 -28.20 -38.45 -3.93
N GLU A 217 -27.82 -37.81 -5.03
CA GLU A 217 -26.72 -38.27 -5.90
C GLU A 217 -25.38 -38.26 -5.15
N LEU A 218 -25.12 -37.24 -4.34
CA LEU A 218 -23.92 -37.16 -3.49
C LEU A 218 -23.85 -38.26 -2.42
N GLN A 219 -24.99 -38.68 -1.86
CA GLN A 219 -25.04 -39.81 -0.91
C GLN A 219 -24.66 -41.14 -1.57
N HIS A 220 -25.08 -41.35 -2.82
CA HIS A 220 -24.66 -42.54 -3.56
C HIS A 220 -23.17 -42.47 -3.91
N PHE A 221 -22.71 -41.31 -4.37
CA PHE A 221 -21.29 -41.10 -4.68
C PHE A 221 -20.38 -41.37 -3.47
N GLU A 222 -20.77 -40.93 -2.27
CA GLU A 222 -20.02 -41.20 -1.03
C GLU A 222 -19.80 -42.70 -0.77
N LEU A 223 -20.80 -43.53 -1.07
CA LEU A 223 -20.72 -44.99 -0.94
C LEU A 223 -19.84 -45.62 -2.01
N ASP A 224 -19.74 -44.99 -3.17
CA ASP A 224 -18.98 -45.49 -4.32
C ASP A 224 -17.48 -45.15 -4.23
N ILE A 225 -17.11 -44.02 -3.61
CA ILE A 225 -15.71 -43.55 -3.49
C ILE A 225 -14.73 -44.65 -3.03
N PRO A 226 -15.00 -45.43 -1.95
CA PRO A 226 -14.06 -46.45 -1.48
C PRO A 226 -13.93 -47.65 -2.43
N ASN A 227 -14.93 -47.87 -3.27
CA ASN A 227 -15.03 -49.05 -4.14
C ASN A 227 -14.42 -48.83 -5.54
N HIS A 228 -14.08 -47.59 -5.89
CA HIS A 228 -13.51 -47.23 -7.19
C HIS A 228 -12.03 -46.83 -7.08
N HIS A 229 -11.14 -47.75 -7.48
CA HIS A 229 -9.69 -47.56 -7.43
C HIS A 229 -9.20 -46.30 -8.18
N GLU A 230 -9.80 -45.98 -9.33
CA GLU A 230 -9.45 -44.79 -10.12
C GLU A 230 -9.69 -43.47 -9.37
N LEU A 231 -10.71 -43.41 -8.51
CA LEU A 231 -10.99 -42.22 -7.70
C LEU A 231 -9.99 -42.06 -6.54
N GLN A 232 -9.37 -43.15 -6.10
CA GLN A 232 -8.39 -43.16 -5.02
C GLN A 232 -7.01 -42.63 -5.47
N GLU A 233 -6.69 -42.72 -6.76
CA GLU A 233 -5.39 -42.32 -7.32
C GLU A 233 -5.32 -40.86 -7.82
N LEU A 234 -6.41 -40.11 -7.71
CA LEU A 234 -6.47 -38.74 -8.20
C LEU A 234 -5.57 -37.82 -7.35
N SER A 235 -4.70 -37.06 -8.03
CA SER A 235 -3.73 -36.15 -7.38
C SER A 235 -4.16 -34.69 -7.38
N GLY A 236 -5.32 -34.35 -7.96
CA GLY A 236 -5.90 -33.02 -7.94
C GLY A 236 -6.95 -32.81 -9.04
N ILE A 237 -7.53 -31.60 -9.08
CA ILE A 237 -8.61 -31.27 -10.04
C ILE A 237 -8.20 -31.51 -11.50
N MET A 238 -6.93 -31.26 -11.84
CA MET A 238 -6.41 -31.48 -13.19
C MET A 238 -6.33 -32.96 -13.61
N SER A 239 -6.20 -33.91 -12.66
CA SER A 239 -6.26 -35.33 -12.99
C SER A 239 -7.70 -35.79 -13.20
N TYR A 240 -8.67 -35.12 -12.57
CA TYR A 240 -10.10 -35.42 -12.69
C TYR A 240 -10.70 -35.07 -14.05
N VAL A 241 -10.22 -33.99 -14.68
CA VAL A 241 -10.70 -33.54 -16.00
C VAL A 241 -10.21 -34.43 -17.15
N LYS A 242 -9.16 -35.24 -16.94
CA LYS A 242 -8.60 -36.14 -17.97
C LYS A 242 -9.30 -37.50 -18.05
N THR A 243 -10.16 -37.82 -17.09
CA THR A 243 -10.88 -39.09 -17.00
C THR A 243 -12.20 -39.10 -17.78
N TRP A 244 -12.53 -38.00 -18.46
CA TRP A 244 -13.70 -37.81 -19.33
C TRP A 244 -13.25 -37.47 -20.76
#